data_AF-A0AAW1W078-F1
#
_entry.id   AF-A0AAW1W078-F1
#
_cell.length_a   1.000
_cell.length_b   1.000
_cell.length_c   1.000
_cell.angle_alpha   90.00
_cell.angle_beta   90.00
_cell.angle_gamma   90.00
#
_symmetry.space_group_name_H-M   'P 1'
#
loop_
_entity.id
_entity.type
_entity.pdbx_description
1 polymer ?
#
loop_
_entity_poly.entity_id
_entity_poly.type
_entity_poly.pdbx_seq_one_letter_code
_entity_poly.pdbx_strand_id
1 'polypeptide(L)'
;MLKTIATITTTSPLISTTTTKTTAKLSLSNPFLSLSKFQPKPTSAFPQTHRPISLHKSPMNILNRLGFGPKSPDPNSESAAIAQGPDDDVPAPGQQFAQFGAGCFWGVELAFQRVPGVTKTEVGYSQGLLHNPSYEDVCTGTTSHSEVVRVQYDPKDCSFEALLDLFWSRHDPTTLNRQGGDVGTQYRSGIYFYTPEQEKAARESLEKHQKVVNRPIVTEILPAKKFYRAEEYHQQYLAKGGRFGFRQSTEKGCNDPIRCYG
;
A
#
# COMPACT_ATOMS: atom_id res chain seq x y z
N MET A 1 -47.39 31.78 -49.94
CA MET A 1 -46.47 32.88 -50.29
C MET A 1 -45.12 32.57 -49.65
N LEU A 2 -44.22 31.94 -50.43
CA LEU A 2 -42.87 32.44 -50.78
C LEU A 2 -42.09 33.04 -49.60
N LYS A 3 -41.15 32.28 -49.01
CA LYS A 3 -39.69 32.29 -49.27
C LYS A 3 -39.03 33.64 -48.96
N THR A 4 -38.12 33.66 -47.98
CA THR A 4 -36.77 34.24 -48.17
C THR A 4 -35.80 33.58 -47.18
N ILE A 5 -34.78 32.96 -47.76
CA ILE A 5 -33.57 32.40 -47.14
C ILE A 5 -32.52 33.52 -47.23
N ALA A 6 -31.78 33.78 -46.15
CA ALA A 6 -30.57 34.60 -46.19
C ALA A 6 -29.41 33.80 -45.60
N THR A 7 -28.63 33.22 -46.51
CA THR A 7 -27.35 32.55 -46.32
C THR A 7 -26.28 33.60 -46.01
N ILE A 8 -25.48 33.40 -44.97
CA ILE A 8 -24.24 34.17 -44.76
C ILE A 8 -23.07 33.20 -44.93
N THR A 9 -22.28 33.45 -45.98
CA THR A 9 -21.07 32.73 -46.39
C THR A 9 -19.95 33.75 -46.44
N THR A 10 -18.85 33.57 -45.70
CA THR A 10 -17.47 34.12 -45.86
C THR A 10 -16.78 34.12 -44.50
N THR A 11 -15.51 33.78 -44.27
CA THR A 11 -14.37 33.28 -45.06
C THR A 11 -13.28 32.97 -44.03
N SER A 12 -12.59 31.83 -44.16
CA SER A 12 -11.38 31.51 -43.41
C SER A 12 -10.16 32.25 -43.97
N PRO A 13 -9.16 32.65 -43.14
CA PRO A 13 -7.82 32.86 -43.62
C PRO A 13 -6.91 31.68 -43.30
N LEU A 14 -6.19 31.25 -44.35
CA LEU A 14 -5.08 30.31 -44.38
C LEU A 14 -3.79 31.08 -44.03
N ILE A 15 -3.04 30.69 -42.99
CA ILE A 15 -1.62 31.06 -42.82
C ILE A 15 -0.94 29.86 -42.13
N SER A 16 -0.32 28.99 -42.93
CA SER A 16 1.11 28.95 -43.30
C SER A 16 2.01 28.42 -42.19
N THR A 17 2.44 27.18 -42.41
CA THR A 17 3.44 26.43 -41.66
C THR A 17 4.85 26.94 -41.96
N THR A 18 5.64 27.22 -40.92
CA THR A 18 7.10 27.27 -41.03
C THR A 18 7.74 26.34 -40.00
N THR A 19 8.29 25.25 -40.54
CA THR A 19 9.15 24.29 -39.87
C THR A 19 10.55 24.87 -39.78
N THR A 20 11.08 25.09 -38.57
CA THR A 20 12.51 25.32 -38.36
C THR A 20 13.10 24.14 -37.61
N LYS A 21 13.75 23.25 -38.36
CA LYS A 21 14.67 22.23 -37.85
C LYS A 21 15.97 22.93 -37.42
N THR A 22 16.18 23.10 -36.13
CA THR A 22 17.50 23.44 -35.59
C THR A 22 18.21 22.15 -35.22
N THR A 23 19.20 21.79 -36.04
CA THR A 23 20.14 20.70 -35.79
C THR A 23 21.29 21.23 -34.96
N ALA A 24 21.29 20.98 -33.66
CA ALA A 24 22.45 21.20 -32.81
C ALA A 24 23.29 19.92 -32.76
N LYS A 25 24.42 19.90 -33.48
CA LYS A 25 25.50 18.93 -33.32
C LYS A 25 26.18 19.18 -31.97
N LEU A 26 26.07 18.25 -31.03
CA LEU A 26 26.91 18.22 -29.83
C LEU A 26 28.11 17.31 -30.08
N SER A 27 29.28 17.95 -30.01
CA SER A 27 30.62 17.39 -30.15
C SER A 27 30.92 16.47 -28.95
N LEU A 28 31.30 15.24 -29.27
CA LEU A 28 31.95 14.30 -28.35
C LEU A 28 33.39 14.76 -28.13
N SER A 29 33.73 15.10 -26.90
CA SER A 29 35.11 15.07 -26.40
C SER A 29 35.14 14.54 -24.97
N ASN A 30 35.71 13.35 -24.83
CA ASN A 30 36.08 12.73 -23.56
C ASN A 30 37.35 13.39 -23.04
N PRO A 31 37.44 13.61 -21.72
CA PRO A 31 38.70 13.46 -21.02
C PRO A 31 38.61 12.33 -20.00
N PHE A 32 39.52 11.37 -20.19
CA PHE A 32 39.99 10.40 -19.21
C PHE A 32 40.12 11.01 -17.80
N LEU A 33 39.43 10.42 -16.82
CA LEU A 33 39.78 10.55 -15.41
C LEU A 33 39.72 9.17 -14.72
N SER A 34 40.92 8.59 -14.61
CA SER A 34 41.47 7.81 -13.49
C SER A 34 40.53 6.93 -12.67
N LEU A 35 40.64 5.60 -12.89
CA LEU A 35 40.23 4.56 -11.95
C LEU A 35 41.10 4.63 -10.67
N SER A 36 40.58 5.22 -9.60
CA SER A 36 41.10 4.99 -8.26
C SER A 36 40.52 3.70 -7.68
N LYS A 37 41.41 2.73 -7.44
CA LYS A 37 41.16 1.46 -6.74
C LYS A 37 40.52 1.72 -5.36
N PHE A 38 39.22 1.43 -5.22
CA PHE A 38 38.60 1.28 -3.90
C PHE A 38 38.68 -0.20 -3.49
N GLN A 39 39.55 -0.47 -2.52
CA GLN A 39 39.67 -1.77 -1.87
C GLN A 39 38.48 -2.00 -0.92
N PRO A 40 37.91 -3.21 -0.84
CA PRO A 40 36.89 -3.54 0.14
C PRO A 40 37.50 -3.60 1.54
N LYS A 41 36.96 -2.83 2.49
CA LYS A 41 37.28 -2.96 3.92
C LYS A 41 36.60 -4.19 4.52
N PRO A 42 37.23 -4.83 5.52
CA PRO A 42 36.85 -6.14 5.99
C PRO A 42 35.53 -6.15 6.78
N THR A 43 34.82 -7.26 6.62
CA THR A 43 33.68 -7.75 7.39
C THR A 43 33.86 -7.55 8.90
N SER A 44 32.94 -6.81 9.53
CA SER A 44 32.82 -6.77 10.99
C SER A 44 32.21 -8.09 11.48
N ALA A 45 33.01 -8.87 12.20
CA ALA A 45 32.55 -10.06 12.90
C ALA A 45 31.61 -9.66 14.05
N PHE A 46 30.39 -10.18 14.03
CA PHE A 46 29.47 -10.12 15.17
C PHE A 46 29.95 -11.05 16.28
N PRO A 47 29.97 -10.62 17.55
CA PRO A 47 30.32 -11.49 18.67
C PRO A 47 29.17 -12.43 19.02
N GLN A 48 29.43 -13.74 19.00
CA GLN A 48 28.55 -14.75 19.58
C GLN A 48 28.73 -14.76 21.10
N THR A 49 27.68 -14.39 21.84
CA THR A 49 27.63 -14.56 23.30
C THR A 49 26.93 -15.87 23.63
N HIS A 50 27.68 -16.85 24.13
CA HIS A 50 27.12 -18.06 24.75
C HIS A 50 26.55 -17.69 26.14
N ARG A 51 25.26 -17.96 26.37
CA ARG A 51 24.65 -17.96 27.71
C ARG A 51 24.67 -19.38 28.29
N PRO A 52 25.00 -19.55 29.59
CA PRO A 52 24.91 -20.85 30.26
C PRO A 52 23.44 -21.19 30.60
N ILE A 53 23.09 -22.46 30.41
CA ILE A 53 21.80 -23.05 30.76
C ILE A 53 21.74 -23.21 32.29
N SER A 54 20.81 -22.50 32.94
CA SER A 54 20.48 -22.70 34.35
C SER A 54 19.34 -23.71 34.47
N LEU A 55 19.65 -24.90 35.01
CA LEU A 55 18.68 -25.93 35.37
C LEU A 55 18.09 -25.60 36.75
N HIS A 56 16.94 -24.91 36.77
CA HIS A 56 16.10 -24.82 37.96
C HIS A 56 14.83 -25.66 37.73
N LYS A 57 14.80 -26.87 38.30
CA LYS A 57 13.61 -27.72 38.32
C LYS A 57 12.64 -27.16 39.36
N SER A 58 11.56 -26.54 38.90
CA SER A 58 10.41 -26.20 39.74
C SER A 58 9.67 -27.48 40.17
N PRO A 59 9.22 -27.61 41.43
CA PRO A 59 8.55 -28.80 41.91
C PRO A 59 7.21 -29.00 41.19
N MET A 60 6.99 -30.22 40.68
CA MET A 60 5.79 -30.59 39.94
C MET A 60 4.56 -30.54 40.85
N ASN A 61 3.60 -29.71 40.49
CA ASN A 61 2.29 -29.66 41.14
C ASN A 61 1.45 -30.85 40.64
N ILE A 62 1.27 -31.86 41.49
CA ILE A 62 0.63 -33.15 41.17
C ILE A 62 -0.86 -33.03 40.78
N LEU A 63 -1.48 -31.86 41.02
CA LEU A 63 -2.88 -31.55 40.70
C LEU A 63 -3.18 -31.35 39.20
N ASN A 64 -2.18 -31.06 38.36
CA ASN A 64 -2.40 -30.90 36.91
C ASN A 64 -2.49 -32.24 36.15
N ARG A 65 -2.20 -33.37 36.80
CA ARG A 65 -2.16 -34.70 36.16
C ARG A 65 -3.53 -35.38 36.06
N LEU A 66 -4.58 -34.78 36.61
CA LEU A 66 -5.96 -35.31 36.63
C LEU A 66 -6.93 -34.60 35.66
N GLY A 67 -6.44 -33.70 34.78
CA GLY A 67 -7.23 -33.20 33.65
C GLY A 67 -8.36 -32.20 33.97
N PHE A 68 -8.44 -31.67 35.20
CA PHE A 68 -9.45 -30.69 35.62
C PHE A 68 -8.88 -29.27 35.88
N GLY A 69 -7.82 -28.89 35.16
CA GLY A 69 -7.35 -27.50 35.13
C GLY A 69 -7.83 -26.79 33.85
N PRO A 70 -8.18 -25.49 33.89
CA PRO A 70 -8.46 -24.75 32.66
C PRO A 70 -7.22 -24.86 31.75
N LYS A 71 -7.39 -25.37 30.53
CA LYS A 71 -6.33 -25.32 29.51
C LYS A 71 -6.02 -23.84 29.28
N SER A 72 -4.84 -23.40 29.68
CA SER A 72 -4.29 -22.14 29.19
C SER A 72 -4.27 -22.22 27.66
N PRO A 73 -4.79 -21.19 26.95
CA PRO A 73 -4.80 -21.20 25.49
C PRO A 73 -3.38 -21.39 24.97
N ASP A 74 -3.25 -22.13 23.86
CA ASP A 74 -1.99 -22.20 23.11
C ASP A 74 -1.60 -20.76 22.73
N PRO A 75 -0.38 -20.29 23.04
CA PRO A 75 0.06 -18.94 22.73
C PRO A 75 -0.10 -18.58 21.24
N ASN A 76 -0.01 -19.57 20.33
CA ASN A 76 -0.27 -19.35 18.91
C ASN A 76 -1.77 -19.11 18.61
N SER A 77 -2.66 -19.76 19.37
CA SER A 77 -4.11 -19.59 19.27
C SER A 77 -4.55 -18.22 19.78
N GLU A 78 -3.95 -17.74 20.87
CA GLU A 78 -4.22 -16.40 21.41
C GLU A 78 -3.73 -15.29 20.49
N SER A 79 -2.51 -15.41 19.97
CA SER A 79 -1.94 -14.48 18.99
C SER A 79 -2.83 -14.34 17.75
N ALA A 80 -3.28 -15.47 17.20
CA ALA A 80 -4.20 -15.49 16.06
C ALA A 80 -5.56 -14.88 16.39
N ALA A 81 -6.13 -15.16 17.58
CA ALA A 81 -7.41 -14.58 17.97
C ALA A 81 -7.34 -13.05 18.08
N ILE A 82 -6.25 -12.50 18.63
CA ILE A 82 -6.07 -11.04 18.72
C ILE A 82 -5.89 -10.43 17.33
N ALA A 83 -5.04 -11.03 16.48
CA ALA A 83 -4.81 -10.54 15.12
C ALA A 83 -6.04 -10.66 14.21
N GLN A 84 -6.89 -11.64 14.45
CA GLN A 84 -8.13 -11.84 13.71
C GLN A 84 -9.31 -11.03 14.26
N GLY A 85 -9.16 -10.39 15.42
CA GLY A 85 -10.16 -9.47 15.99
C GLY A 85 -10.39 -8.24 15.11
N PRO A 86 -11.44 -7.46 15.39
CA PRO A 86 -11.74 -6.23 14.65
C PRO A 86 -10.67 -5.15 14.87
N ASP A 87 -10.70 -4.12 14.02
CA ASP A 87 -9.99 -2.87 14.29
C ASP A 87 -10.82 -1.99 15.22
N ASP A 88 -10.46 -1.98 16.51
CA ASP A 88 -11.16 -1.22 17.56
C ASP A 88 -10.68 0.24 17.67
N ASP A 89 -9.75 0.69 16.83
CA ASP A 89 -9.33 2.08 16.81
C ASP A 89 -10.49 2.98 16.36
N VAL A 90 -10.54 4.22 16.88
CA VAL A 90 -11.57 5.20 16.53
C VAL A 90 -10.94 6.32 15.69
N PRO A 91 -11.50 6.66 14.52
CA PRO A 91 -10.99 7.76 13.72
C PRO A 91 -11.31 9.11 14.40
N ALA A 92 -10.70 10.19 13.91
CA ALA A 92 -11.02 11.53 14.42
C ALA A 92 -12.52 11.87 14.25
N PRO A 93 -13.09 12.77 15.06
CA PRO A 93 -14.51 13.12 14.96
C PRO A 93 -14.92 13.56 13.56
N GLY A 94 -16.00 12.99 13.04
CA GLY A 94 -16.50 13.27 11.68
C GLY A 94 -15.84 12.46 10.57
N GLN A 95 -14.77 11.73 10.87
CA GLN A 95 -14.00 10.96 9.90
C GLN A 95 -14.44 9.49 9.86
N GLN A 96 -14.11 8.81 8.77
CA GLN A 96 -14.27 7.36 8.63
C GLN A 96 -12.93 6.70 8.28
N PHE A 97 -12.78 5.44 8.70
CA PHE A 97 -11.68 4.59 8.24
C PHE A 97 -12.01 3.88 6.93
N ALA A 98 -10.99 3.65 6.11
CA ALA A 98 -10.98 2.75 4.98
C ALA A 98 -9.62 2.04 4.92
N GLN A 99 -9.58 0.77 4.52
CA GLN A 99 -8.32 0.02 4.48
C GLN A 99 -8.16 -0.76 3.17
N PHE A 100 -6.98 -0.63 2.55
CA PHE A 100 -6.69 -1.16 1.23
C PHE A 100 -5.32 -1.85 1.19
N GLY A 101 -5.25 -3.07 0.63
CA GLY A 101 -4.01 -3.74 0.25
C GLY A 101 -3.87 -3.74 -1.27
N ALA A 102 -2.75 -3.25 -1.80
CA ALA A 102 -2.57 -3.05 -3.24
C ALA A 102 -1.10 -3.22 -3.67
N GLY A 103 -0.40 -4.19 -3.06
CA GLY A 103 1.04 -4.38 -3.22
C GLY A 103 1.86 -3.62 -2.19
N CYS A 104 3.09 -3.23 -2.55
CA CYS A 104 3.96 -2.43 -1.69
C CYS A 104 3.25 -1.16 -1.22
N PHE A 105 3.03 -1.05 0.09
CA PHE A 105 2.22 0.01 0.69
C PHE A 105 2.78 1.44 0.51
N TRP A 106 4.04 1.63 0.12
CA TRP A 106 4.67 2.95 -0.02
C TRP A 106 4.04 3.76 -1.16
N GLY A 107 3.88 3.13 -2.32
CA GLY A 107 3.25 3.76 -3.47
C GLY A 107 1.74 3.94 -3.30
N VAL A 108 1.12 3.03 -2.56
CA VAL A 108 -0.32 3.06 -2.26
C VAL A 108 -0.64 4.20 -1.29
N GLU A 109 0.17 4.36 -0.24
CA GLU A 109 0.02 5.44 0.73
C GLU A 109 0.12 6.79 0.04
N LEU A 110 1.18 7.00 -0.75
CA LEU A 110 1.38 8.25 -1.48
C LEU A 110 0.18 8.60 -2.39
N ALA A 111 -0.46 7.59 -2.97
CA ALA A 111 -1.65 7.79 -3.80
C ALA A 111 -2.80 8.37 -2.96
N PHE A 112 -3.11 7.77 -1.81
CA PHE A 112 -4.15 8.25 -0.91
C PHE A 112 -3.82 9.60 -0.26
N GLN A 113 -2.54 9.88 0.01
CA GLN A 113 -2.10 11.17 0.53
C GLN A 113 -2.51 12.34 -0.38
N ARG A 114 -2.58 12.11 -1.69
CA ARG A 114 -2.92 13.14 -2.70
C ARG A 114 -4.41 13.35 -2.88
N VAL A 115 -5.27 12.57 -2.24
CA VAL A 115 -6.74 12.69 -2.38
C VAL A 115 -7.27 13.84 -1.53
N PRO A 116 -7.94 14.86 -2.10
CA PRO A 116 -8.69 15.86 -1.31
C PRO A 116 -9.73 15.18 -0.41
N GLY A 117 -9.88 15.64 0.83
CA GLY A 117 -10.76 15.02 1.84
C GLY A 117 -10.14 13.83 2.60
N VAL A 118 -9.02 13.26 2.13
CA VAL A 118 -8.19 12.38 2.97
C VAL A 118 -7.40 13.21 3.99
N THR A 119 -7.58 12.88 5.27
CA THR A 119 -7.02 13.64 6.40
C THR A 119 -5.84 12.95 7.07
N LYS A 120 -5.77 11.62 7.01
CA LYS A 120 -4.62 10.84 7.50
C LYS A 120 -4.44 9.60 6.64
N THR A 121 -3.19 9.21 6.44
CA THR A 121 -2.80 7.90 5.93
C THR A 121 -1.83 7.26 6.92
N GLU A 122 -1.86 5.95 7.00
CA GLU A 122 -0.85 5.17 7.70
C GLU A 122 -0.70 3.79 7.08
N VAL A 123 0.53 3.32 6.99
CA VAL A 123 0.85 1.98 6.51
C VAL A 123 0.95 0.97 7.65
N GLY A 124 0.60 -0.27 7.38
CA GLY A 124 0.61 -1.31 8.40
C GLY A 124 0.33 -2.71 7.87
N TYR A 125 0.11 -3.61 8.81
CA TYR A 125 -0.13 -5.02 8.60
C TYR A 125 -1.51 -5.40 9.14
N SER A 126 -2.29 -6.18 8.39
CA SER A 126 -3.61 -6.64 8.83
C SER A 126 -3.95 -8.00 8.21
N GLN A 127 -5.08 -8.59 8.60
CA GLN A 127 -5.61 -9.90 8.14
C GLN A 127 -4.79 -11.15 8.47
N GLY A 128 -3.59 -11.02 9.02
CA GLY A 128 -2.72 -12.14 9.39
C GLY A 128 -3.02 -12.73 10.76
N LEU A 129 -2.20 -13.70 11.15
CA LEU A 129 -2.40 -14.52 12.34
C LEU A 129 -1.43 -14.18 13.47
N LEU A 130 -0.47 -13.28 13.25
CA LEU A 130 0.55 -12.93 14.24
C LEU A 130 0.16 -11.63 14.94
N HIS A 131 0.03 -11.64 16.25
CA HIS A 131 -0.10 -10.41 17.04
C HIS A 131 1.23 -9.65 17.10
N ASN A 132 1.18 -8.33 16.91
CA ASN A 132 2.35 -7.42 16.87
C ASN A 132 3.47 -7.87 15.91
N PRO A 133 3.17 -8.08 14.62
CA PRO A 133 4.18 -8.48 13.65
C PRO A 133 5.17 -7.34 13.39
N SER A 134 6.45 -7.66 13.27
CA SER A 134 7.46 -6.77 12.67
C SER A 134 7.47 -6.87 11.14
N TYR A 135 8.10 -5.91 10.47
CA TYR A 135 8.35 -6.02 9.04
C TYR A 135 9.11 -7.31 8.68
N GLU A 136 10.10 -7.69 9.48
CA GLU A 136 10.88 -8.91 9.28
C GLU A 136 10.00 -10.16 9.36
N ASP A 137 9.06 -10.21 10.31
CA ASP A 137 8.10 -11.31 10.42
C ASP A 137 7.24 -11.39 9.16
N VAL A 138 6.70 -10.27 8.68
CA VAL A 138 5.85 -10.21 7.48
C VAL A 138 6.63 -10.61 6.23
N CYS A 139 7.90 -10.22 6.12
CA CYS A 139 8.78 -10.59 5.01
C CYS A 139 9.02 -12.10 4.90
N THR A 140 8.85 -12.87 5.99
CA THR A 140 8.92 -14.34 5.91
C THR A 140 7.78 -14.95 5.08
N GLY A 141 6.67 -14.22 4.90
CA GLY A 141 5.46 -14.70 4.23
C GLY A 141 4.63 -15.68 5.07
N THR A 142 5.04 -15.99 6.30
CA THR A 142 4.38 -17.01 7.15
C THR A 142 3.27 -16.45 8.03
N THR A 143 3.25 -15.13 8.25
CA THR A 143 2.29 -14.49 9.16
C THR A 143 0.89 -14.33 8.56
N SER A 144 0.77 -14.50 7.23
CA SER A 144 -0.43 -14.23 6.44
C SER A 144 -0.94 -12.78 6.48
N HIS A 145 -0.17 -11.85 7.06
CA HIS A 145 -0.51 -10.43 7.00
C HIS A 145 -0.48 -9.92 5.56
N SER A 146 -1.33 -8.93 5.27
CA SER A 146 -1.24 -8.08 4.08
C SER A 146 -0.59 -6.76 4.46
N GLU A 147 0.26 -6.22 3.59
CA GLU A 147 0.60 -4.80 3.61
C GLU A 147 -0.65 -4.00 3.22
N VAL A 148 -1.02 -3.06 4.08
CA VAL A 148 -2.23 -2.25 3.90
C VAL A 148 -1.96 -0.78 4.19
N VAL A 149 -2.75 0.08 3.57
CA VAL A 149 -2.91 1.48 3.94
C VAL A 149 -4.23 1.63 4.66
N ARG A 150 -4.22 2.15 5.89
CA ARG A 150 -5.41 2.64 6.59
C ARG A 150 -5.53 4.15 6.34
N VAL A 151 -6.67 4.56 5.85
CA VAL A 151 -6.99 5.93 5.43
C VAL A 151 -8.05 6.47 6.38
N GLN A 152 -7.87 7.70 6.87
CA GLN A 152 -8.95 8.49 7.46
C GLN A 152 -9.37 9.58 6.49
N TYR A 153 -10.66 9.67 6.20
CA TYR A 153 -11.24 10.64 5.27
C TYR A 153 -12.49 11.30 5.86
N ASP A 154 -12.76 12.53 5.43
CA ASP A 154 -14.04 13.20 5.72
C ASP A 154 -15.06 12.80 4.64
N PRO A 155 -16.13 12.07 4.98
CA PRO A 155 -17.17 11.67 4.02
C PRO A 155 -17.89 12.83 3.32
N LYS A 156 -17.78 14.06 3.85
CA LYS A 156 -18.34 15.27 3.23
C LYS A 156 -17.50 15.78 2.08
N ASP A 157 -16.18 15.56 2.13
CA ASP A 157 -15.21 16.05 1.15
C ASP A 157 -14.71 14.94 0.21
N CYS A 158 -14.77 13.67 0.64
CA CYS A 158 -14.32 12.51 -0.12
C CYS A 158 -15.26 11.33 0.10
N SER A 159 -15.77 10.74 -0.98
CA SER A 159 -16.62 9.54 -0.88
C SER A 159 -15.76 8.26 -0.89
N PHE A 160 -16.31 7.16 -0.37
CA PHE A 160 -15.63 5.87 -0.40
C PHE A 160 -15.44 5.36 -1.83
N GLU A 161 -16.38 5.66 -2.74
CA GLU A 161 -16.30 5.36 -4.16
C GLU A 161 -15.10 6.07 -4.83
N ALA A 162 -14.79 7.30 -4.43
CA ALA A 162 -13.60 8.00 -4.92
C ALA A 162 -12.30 7.29 -4.47
N LEU A 163 -12.28 6.75 -3.25
CA LEU A 163 -11.16 5.94 -2.76
C LEU A 163 -11.06 4.61 -3.53
N LEU A 164 -12.19 3.97 -3.85
CA LEU A 164 -12.24 2.75 -4.67
C LEU A 164 -11.75 3.00 -6.10
N ASP A 165 -12.18 4.09 -6.74
CA ASP A 165 -11.72 4.45 -8.08
C ASP A 165 -10.19 4.66 -8.11
N LEU A 166 -9.63 5.31 -7.09
CA LEU A 166 -8.17 5.42 -6.93
C LEU A 166 -7.52 4.04 -6.74
N PHE A 167 -8.06 3.22 -5.85
CA PHE A 167 -7.55 1.87 -5.58
C PHE A 167 -7.44 1.04 -6.85
N TRP A 168 -8.50 1.00 -7.67
CA TRP A 168 -8.53 0.28 -8.94
C TRP A 168 -7.53 0.83 -9.97
N SER A 169 -7.29 2.15 -9.98
CA SER A 169 -6.32 2.78 -10.88
C SER A 169 -4.86 2.54 -10.48
N ARG A 170 -4.61 2.17 -9.22
CA ARG A 170 -3.26 2.20 -8.64
C ARG A 170 -2.46 0.91 -8.81
N HIS A 171 -3.13 -0.23 -8.96
CA HIS A 171 -2.49 -1.54 -8.98
C HIS A 171 -3.13 -2.48 -10.02
N ASP A 172 -2.56 -3.67 -10.21
CA ASP A 172 -3.17 -4.71 -11.06
C ASP A 172 -3.99 -5.62 -10.13
N PRO A 173 -5.33 -5.55 -10.16
CA PRO A 173 -6.17 -6.34 -9.26
C PRO A 173 -6.30 -7.81 -9.69
N THR A 174 -5.56 -8.26 -10.71
CA THR A 174 -5.70 -9.59 -11.33
C THR A 174 -4.49 -10.50 -11.10
N THR A 175 -3.52 -10.04 -10.31
CA THR A 175 -2.32 -10.80 -9.92
C THR A 175 -2.43 -11.34 -8.50
N LEU A 176 -2.62 -12.65 -8.37
CA LEU A 176 -2.74 -13.31 -7.07
C LEU A 176 -1.41 -13.26 -6.31
N ASN A 177 -1.44 -12.76 -5.07
CA ASN A 177 -0.28 -12.71 -4.14
C ASN A 177 0.97 -12.10 -4.77
N ARG A 178 0.78 -11.05 -5.57
CA ARG A 178 1.85 -10.34 -6.28
C ARG A 178 1.35 -8.96 -6.69
N GLN A 179 2.25 -7.98 -6.67
CA GLN A 179 2.07 -6.74 -7.39
C GLN A 179 3.38 -6.29 -8.03
N GLY A 180 3.40 -6.22 -9.37
CA GLY A 180 4.63 -5.92 -10.10
C GLY A 180 5.76 -6.92 -9.78
N GLY A 181 6.89 -6.41 -9.32
CA GLY A 181 8.05 -7.23 -8.90
C GLY A 181 7.95 -7.81 -7.49
N ASP A 182 6.99 -7.37 -6.68
CA ASP A 182 6.82 -7.79 -5.30
C ASP A 182 5.93 -9.04 -5.25
N VAL A 183 6.51 -10.17 -4.82
CA VAL A 183 5.85 -11.50 -4.81
C VAL A 183 5.69 -12.00 -3.39
N GLY A 184 4.47 -12.39 -3.03
CA GLY A 184 4.13 -12.85 -1.69
C GLY A 184 2.70 -12.51 -1.31
N THR A 185 2.14 -13.27 -0.36
CA THR A 185 0.77 -13.06 0.14
C THR A 185 0.60 -11.69 0.77
N GLN A 186 1.66 -11.10 1.32
CA GLN A 186 1.67 -9.76 1.87
C GLN A 186 1.40 -8.66 0.85
N TYR A 187 1.56 -8.94 -0.45
CA TYR A 187 1.34 -7.97 -1.53
C TYR A 187 0.01 -8.19 -2.26
N ARG A 188 -0.91 -8.96 -1.67
CA ARG A 188 -2.21 -9.26 -2.28
C ARG A 188 -3.11 -8.02 -2.37
N SER A 189 -3.99 -8.04 -3.36
CA SER A 189 -5.06 -7.04 -3.51
C SER A 189 -6.18 -7.33 -2.51
N GLY A 190 -6.62 -6.32 -1.75
CA GLY A 190 -7.69 -6.44 -0.77
C GLY A 190 -8.36 -5.12 -0.42
N ILE A 191 -9.67 -5.18 -0.19
CA ILE A 191 -10.48 -4.08 0.35
C ILE A 191 -11.04 -4.57 1.69
N TYR A 192 -10.73 -3.85 2.76
CA TYR A 192 -11.13 -4.22 4.10
C TYR A 192 -12.11 -3.21 4.66
N PHE A 193 -13.39 -3.59 4.70
CA PHE A 193 -14.49 -2.67 5.00
C PHE A 193 -14.77 -2.57 6.50
N TYR A 194 -15.13 -1.38 6.96
CA TYR A 194 -15.54 -1.09 8.33
C TYR A 194 -17.06 -1.09 8.50
N THR A 195 -17.83 -0.91 7.42
CA THR A 195 -19.30 -0.87 7.45
C THR A 195 -19.93 -1.69 6.32
N PRO A 196 -21.21 -2.10 6.47
CA PRO A 196 -21.95 -2.76 5.38
C PRO A 196 -22.09 -1.90 4.12
N GLU A 197 -22.15 -0.58 4.26
CA GLU A 197 -22.19 0.35 3.12
C GLU A 197 -20.88 0.31 2.32
N GLN A 198 -19.74 0.27 3.02
CA GLN A 198 -18.44 0.08 2.37
C GLN A 198 -18.34 -1.29 1.70
N GLU A 199 -18.83 -2.36 2.33
CA GLU A 199 -18.87 -3.68 1.70
C GLU A 199 -19.66 -3.66 0.38
N LYS A 200 -20.87 -3.10 0.42
CA LYS A 200 -21.73 -2.99 -0.75
C LYS A 200 -21.06 -2.20 -1.86
N ALA A 201 -20.54 -1.00 -1.55
CA ALA A 201 -19.86 -0.15 -2.52
C ALA A 201 -18.61 -0.83 -3.11
N ALA A 202 -17.83 -1.55 -2.29
CA ALA A 202 -16.67 -2.31 -2.75
C ALA A 202 -17.07 -3.39 -3.76
N ARG A 203 -18.11 -4.18 -3.46
CA ARG A 203 -18.62 -5.24 -4.35
C ARG A 203 -19.15 -4.68 -5.67
N GLU A 204 -19.96 -3.62 -5.62
CA GLU A 204 -20.47 -2.94 -6.82
C GLU A 204 -19.32 -2.36 -7.68
N SER A 205 -18.31 -1.77 -7.03
CA SER A 205 -17.13 -1.24 -7.73
C SER A 205 -16.29 -2.35 -8.39
N LEU A 206 -16.17 -3.51 -7.75
CA LEU A 206 -15.48 -4.68 -8.32
C LEU A 206 -16.22 -5.17 -9.56
N GLU A 207 -17.54 -5.34 -9.50
CA GLU A 207 -18.34 -5.75 -10.65
C GLU A 207 -18.23 -4.75 -11.82
N LYS A 208 -18.20 -3.46 -11.52
CA LYS A 208 -17.98 -2.40 -12.51
C LYS A 208 -16.58 -2.51 -13.12
N HIS A 209 -15.55 -2.67 -12.29
CA HIS A 209 -14.16 -2.73 -12.74
C HIS A 209 -13.86 -4.02 -13.52
N GLN A 210 -14.46 -5.15 -13.14
CA GLN A 210 -14.33 -6.43 -13.83
C GLN A 210 -14.74 -6.36 -15.30
N LYS A 211 -15.68 -5.46 -15.66
CA LYS A 211 -16.12 -5.25 -17.05
C LYS A 211 -15.06 -4.59 -17.95
N VAL A 212 -14.07 -3.92 -17.36
CA VAL A 212 -13.00 -3.22 -18.10
C VAL A 212 -11.66 -3.95 -18.04
N VAL A 213 -11.53 -5.00 -17.21
CA VAL A 213 -10.33 -5.85 -17.13
C VAL A 213 -10.62 -7.25 -17.66
N ASN A 214 -9.75 -7.76 -18.53
CA ASN A 214 -9.96 -9.06 -19.19
C ASN A 214 -9.68 -10.25 -18.27
N ARG A 215 -8.78 -10.07 -17.30
CA ARG A 215 -8.41 -11.12 -16.34
C ARG A 215 -9.36 -11.05 -15.14
N PRO A 216 -9.72 -12.19 -14.53
CA PRO A 216 -10.51 -12.18 -13.31
C PRO A 216 -9.81 -11.39 -12.20
N ILE A 217 -10.55 -10.49 -11.56
CA ILE A 217 -10.12 -9.76 -10.37
C ILE A 217 -9.99 -10.77 -9.22
N VAL A 218 -8.87 -10.69 -8.50
CA VAL A 218 -8.55 -11.55 -7.35
C VAL A 218 -8.58 -10.78 -6.02
N THR A 219 -9.00 -9.52 -6.04
CA THR A 219 -9.17 -8.67 -4.86
C THR A 219 -10.11 -9.33 -3.85
N GLU A 220 -9.63 -9.56 -2.62
CA GLU A 220 -10.48 -10.01 -1.53
C GLU A 220 -11.27 -8.82 -0.94
N ILE A 221 -12.55 -9.04 -0.63
CA ILE A 221 -13.40 -8.05 0.06
C ILE A 221 -13.86 -8.69 1.36
N LEU A 222 -13.27 -8.26 2.48
CA LEU A 222 -13.43 -8.86 3.81
C LEU A 222 -13.63 -7.77 4.87
N PRO A 223 -14.19 -8.11 6.05
CA PRO A 223 -14.23 -7.16 7.16
C PRO A 223 -12.82 -6.70 7.57
N ALA A 224 -12.70 -5.43 7.95
CA ALA A 224 -11.50 -4.90 8.59
C ALA A 224 -11.21 -5.65 9.90
N LYS A 225 -9.94 -6.01 10.07
CA LYS A 225 -9.40 -6.68 11.26
C LYS A 225 -8.32 -5.81 11.86
N LYS A 226 -7.82 -6.22 13.03
CA LYS A 226 -6.78 -5.51 13.77
C LYS A 226 -5.70 -4.95 12.85
N PHE A 227 -5.50 -3.65 12.95
CA PHE A 227 -4.48 -2.94 12.20
C PHE A 227 -3.23 -2.78 13.07
N TYR A 228 -2.10 -3.26 12.56
CA TYR A 228 -0.79 -3.07 13.19
C TYR A 228 -0.03 -2.03 12.40
N ARG A 229 0.08 -0.81 12.96
CA ARG A 229 0.86 0.26 12.34
C ARG A 229 2.32 -0.21 12.14
N ALA A 230 2.81 -0.12 10.91
CA ALA A 230 4.19 -0.47 10.60
C ALA A 230 5.17 0.55 11.20
N GLU A 231 6.44 0.20 11.24
CA GLU A 231 7.52 0.99 11.79
C GLU A 231 7.63 2.37 11.13
N GLU A 232 8.09 3.37 11.88
CA GLU A 232 8.09 4.78 11.44
C GLU A 232 8.91 5.04 10.17
N TYR A 233 9.88 4.18 9.85
CA TYR A 233 10.66 4.29 8.62
C TYR A 233 9.86 3.92 7.36
N HIS A 234 8.75 3.18 7.48
CA HIS A 234 7.85 2.88 6.36
C HIS A 234 6.81 3.98 6.10
N GLN A 235 6.51 4.77 7.13
CA GLN A 235 5.46 5.78 7.13
C GLN A 235 5.84 6.95 6.22
N GLN A 236 5.01 7.27 5.23
CA GLN A 236 5.24 8.32 4.24
C GLN A 236 6.60 8.21 3.53
N TYR A 237 7.06 6.98 3.28
CA TYR A 237 8.42 6.68 2.81
C TYR A 237 8.83 7.45 1.54
N LEU A 238 7.96 7.50 0.53
CA LEU A 238 8.24 8.18 -0.74
C LEU A 238 8.25 9.71 -0.61
N ALA A 239 7.44 10.25 0.29
CA ALA A 239 7.45 11.68 0.61
C ALA A 239 8.75 12.08 1.35
N LYS A 240 9.28 11.17 2.16
CA LYS A 240 10.56 11.34 2.89
C LYS A 240 11.79 11.21 1.97
N GLY A 241 11.65 10.68 0.76
CA GLY A 241 12.71 10.60 -0.26
C GLY A 241 12.85 9.24 -0.93
N GLY A 242 12.17 8.21 -0.40
CA GLY A 242 12.30 6.84 -0.90
C GLY A 242 13.74 6.32 -0.86
N ARG A 243 14.00 5.27 -1.64
CA ARG A 243 15.29 4.57 -1.71
C ARG A 243 16.43 5.43 -2.26
N PHE A 244 16.10 6.37 -3.13
CA PHE A 244 17.08 7.15 -3.90
C PHE A 244 17.20 8.61 -3.43
N GLY A 245 16.45 9.01 -2.40
CA GLY A 245 16.45 10.38 -1.87
C GLY A 245 15.61 11.39 -2.67
N PHE A 246 14.98 10.98 -3.78
CA PHE A 246 14.12 11.84 -4.58
C PHE A 246 12.68 11.82 -4.07
N ARG A 247 12.32 12.85 -3.29
CA ARG A 247 10.98 13.01 -2.74
C ARG A 247 9.92 13.06 -3.85
N GLN A 248 8.77 12.47 -3.56
CA GLN A 248 7.58 12.58 -4.40
C GLN A 248 6.52 13.41 -3.66
N SER A 249 5.93 14.39 -4.35
CA SER A 249 4.98 15.33 -3.74
C SER A 249 3.73 14.62 -3.21
N THR A 250 3.27 15.04 -2.02
CA THR A 250 2.01 14.60 -1.39
C THR A 250 0.89 15.63 -1.55
N GLU A 251 1.11 16.69 -2.33
CA GLU A 251 0.12 17.74 -2.54
C GLU A 251 -1.22 17.19 -3.04
N LYS A 252 -2.31 17.74 -2.51
CA LYS A 252 -3.66 17.32 -2.89
C LYS A 252 -3.88 17.60 -4.38
N GLY A 253 -4.33 16.58 -5.11
CA GLY A 253 -4.53 16.64 -6.56
C GLY A 253 -3.25 16.47 -7.40
N CYS A 254 -2.09 16.19 -6.80
CA CYS A 254 -0.87 15.91 -7.55
C CYS A 254 -1.03 14.65 -8.41
N ASN A 255 -0.81 14.78 -9.73
CA ASN A 255 -0.93 13.69 -10.70
C ASN A 255 0.43 13.23 -11.25
N ASP A 256 1.54 13.64 -10.63
CA ASP A 256 2.87 13.18 -11.01
C ASP A 256 2.94 11.65 -10.90
N PRO A 257 3.53 10.94 -11.88
CA PRO A 257 3.63 9.49 -11.82
C PRO A 257 4.33 9.01 -10.54
N ILE A 258 3.66 8.13 -9.79
CA ILE A 258 4.22 7.55 -8.58
C ILE A 258 5.23 6.45 -8.96
N ARG A 259 6.48 6.63 -8.53
CA ARG A 259 7.55 5.64 -8.64
C ARG A 259 7.55 4.75 -7.39
N CYS A 260 7.56 3.43 -7.58
CA CYS A 260 7.29 2.46 -6.51
C CYS A 260 8.21 2.58 -5.30
N TYR A 261 9.49 2.87 -5.49
CA TYR A 261 10.49 2.81 -4.41
C TYR A 261 11.25 4.13 -4.20
N GLY A 262 11.06 5.15 -5.03
CA GLY A 262 11.85 6.39 -5.02
C GLY A 262 12.12 6.92 -6.41
#